data_AF-A0A538EGA7-F1
#
_entry.id   AF-A0A538EGA7-F1
#
_cell.length_a   1.000
_cell.length_b   1.000
_cell.length_c   1.000
_cell.angle_alpha   90.00
_cell.angle_beta   90.00
_cell.angle_gamma   90.00
#
_symmetry.space_group_name_H-M   'P 1'
#
loop_
_entity.id
_entity.type
_entity.pdbx_description
1 polymer ?
#
loop_
_entity_poly.entity_id
_entity_poly.type
_entity_poly.pdbx_seq_one_letter_code
_entity_poly.pdbx_strand_id
1 'polypeptide(L)' 'MTRAAQVSLLRWLRRQLQQPTPTREHLEAAIENDDPSEVRRLLADVPFTDEQRRHVQGLLDAWERGV' A
#
# COMPACT_ATOMS: atom_id res chain seq x y z
N MET A 1 13.62 -5.20 3.81
CA MET A 1 12.64 -5.20 2.72
C MET A 1 13.30 -5.48 1.39
N THR A 2 12.95 -6.57 0.72
CA THR A 2 13.36 -6.75 -0.68
C THR A 2 12.50 -5.84 -1.55
N ARG A 3 13.11 -5.14 -2.51
CA ARG A 3 12.44 -4.36 -3.56
C ARG A 3 11.26 -5.11 -4.21
N ALA A 4 11.30 -6.44 -4.21
CA ALA A 4 10.25 -7.31 -4.73
C ALA A 4 8.90 -7.24 -3.97
N ALA A 5 8.92 -7.09 -2.64
CA ALA A 5 7.69 -6.98 -1.83
C ALA A 5 6.96 -5.66 -2.10
N GLN A 6 7.71 -4.56 -2.14
CA GLN A 6 7.22 -3.22 -2.47
C GLN A 6 6.59 -3.17 -3.87
N VAL A 7 7.27 -3.76 -4.86
CA VAL A 7 6.77 -3.85 -6.25
C VAL A 7 5.49 -4.68 -6.33
N SER A 8 5.37 -5.74 -5.53
CA SER A 8 4.18 -6.59 -5.49
C SER A 8 2.97 -5.86 -4.90
N LEU A 9 3.18 -5.11 -3.81
CA LEU A 9 2.16 -4.24 -3.22
C LEU A 9 1.71 -3.15 -4.21
N LEU A 10 2.65 -2.46 -4.86
CA LEU A 10 2.34 -1.46 -5.89
C LEU A 10 1.55 -2.05 -7.05
N ARG A 11 1.94 -3.22 -7.54
CA ARG A 11 1.24 -3.89 -8.65
C ARG A 11 -0.19 -4.25 -8.26
N TRP A 12 -0.38 -4.74 -7.04
CA TRP A 12 -1.70 -5.06 -6.52
C TRP A 12 -2.54 -3.78 -6.32
N LEU A 13 -2.01 -2.74 -5.68
CA LEU A 13 -2.69 -1.46 -5.49
C LEU A 13 -3.06 -0.80 -6.81
N ARG A 14 -2.16 -0.78 -7.79
CA ARG A 14 -2.45 -0.27 -9.14
C ARG A 14 -3.58 -1.03 -9.82
N ARG A 15 -3.67 -2.36 -9.64
CA ARG A 15 -4.78 -3.16 -10.18
C ARG A 15 -6.12 -2.85 -9.51
N GLN A 16 -6.13 -2.54 -8.22
CA GLN A 16 -7.35 -2.21 -7.50
C GLN A 16 -7.81 -0.77 -7.80
N LEU A 17 -6.88 0.18 -7.91
CA LEU A 17 -7.15 1.60 -8.13
C LEU A 17 -7.17 1.96 -9.62
N GLN A 18 -7.92 1.22 -10.44
CA GLN A 18 -7.89 1.28 -11.92
C GLN A 18 -7.87 2.71 -12.51
N GLN A 19 -8.54 3.68 -11.88
CA GLN A 19 -8.54 5.08 -12.31
C GLN A 19 -7.39 5.89 -11.68
N PRO A 20 -6.68 6.75 -12.46
CA PRO A 20 -5.82 7.77 -11.88
C PRO A 20 -6.68 8.71 -11.03
N THR A 21 -6.51 8.60 -9.72
CA THR A 21 -7.19 9.41 -8.72
C THR A 21 -6.11 10.08 -7.88
N PRO A 22 -6.35 11.26 -7.30
CA PRO A 22 -5.38 11.91 -6.40
C PRO A 22 -4.86 10.98 -5.29
N THR A 23 -5.71 10.06 -4.81
CA THR A 23 -5.36 9.01 -3.86
C THR A 23 -4.27 8.08 -4.38
N ARG A 24 -4.29 7.72 -5.67
CA ARG A 24 -3.27 6.87 -6.30
C ARG A 24 -1.91 7.56 -6.35
N GLU A 25 -1.87 8.83 -6.74
CA GLU A 25 -0.63 9.60 -6.81
C GLU A 25 0.00 9.77 -5.43
N HIS A 26 -0.80 10.07 -4.41
CA HIS A 26 -0.32 10.15 -3.03
C HIS A 26 0.17 8.80 -2.50
N LEU A 27 -0.49 7.69 -2.86
CA LEU A 27 -0.04 6.35 -2.50
C LEU A 27 1.31 6.01 -3.13
N GLU A 28 1.51 6.36 -4.40
CA GLU A 28 2.78 6.16 -5.10
C GLU A 28 3.89 6.98 -4.45
N ALA A 29 3.63 8.26 -4.16
CA ALA A 29 4.58 9.13 -3.47
C ALA A 29 4.95 8.60 -2.06
N ALA A 30 3.99 8.14 -1.27
CA ALA A 30 4.25 7.58 0.06
C ALA A 30 5.13 6.32 -0.02
N ILE A 31 4.90 5.46 -1.01
CA ILE A 31 5.71 4.25 -1.22
C ILE A 31 7.13 4.59 -1.68
N GLU A 32 7.29 5.57 -2.58
CA GLU A 32 8.61 6.03 -3.05
C GLU A 32 9.45 6.68 -1.94
N ASN A 33 8.79 7.34 -0.99
CA ASN A 33 9.43 7.98 0.17
C ASN A 33 9.64 7.07 1.38
N ASP A 34 9.41 5.77 1.22
CA ASP A 34 9.53 4.78 2.29
C ASP A 34 8.63 5.07 3.52
N ASP A 35 7.42 5.61 3.31
CA ASP A 35 6.49 6.03 4.38
C ASP A 35 5.29 5.07 4.54
N PRO A 36 5.43 3.97 5.32
CA PRO A 36 4.33 3.04 5.58
C PRO A 36 3.17 3.63 6.37
N SER A 37 3.42 4.67 7.16
CA SER A 37 2.39 5.33 7.97
C SER A 37 1.42 6.11 7.10
N GLU A 38 1.94 6.84 6.11
CA GLU A 38 1.12 7.57 5.15
C GLU A 38 0.34 6.63 4.24
N VAL A 39 0.94 5.51 3.80
CA VAL A 39 0.21 4.48 3.06
C VAL A 39 -0.95 3.92 3.90
N ARG A 40 -0.71 3.63 5.19
CA ARG A 40 -1.77 3.17 6.10
C ARG A 40 -2.90 4.19 6.21
N ARG A 41 -2.56 5.48 6.34
CA ARG A 41 -3.54 6.58 6.40
C ARG A 41 -4.37 6.67 5.13
N LEU A 42 -3.75 6.63 3.96
CA LEU A 42 -4.41 6.73 2.66
C LEU A 42 -5.34 5.54 2.37
N LEU A 43 -5.01 4.36 2.90
CA LEU A 43 -5.81 3.14 2.73
C LEU A 43 -6.96 2.98 3.73
N ALA A 44 -7.02 3.81 4.79
CA ALA A 44 -8.02 3.67 5.86
C ALA A 44 -9.47 3.77 5.34
N ASP A 45 -9.71 4.70 4.42
CA ASP A 45 -11.05 4.98 3.88
C ASP A 45 -11.41 4.10 2.66
N VAL A 46 -10.49 3.23 2.21
CA VAL A 46 -10.75 2.32 1.09
C VAL A 46 -11.68 1.20 1.56
N PRO A 47 -12.78 0.90 0.84
CA PRO A 47 -13.75 -0.12 1.22
C PRO A 47 -13.26 -1.53 0.88
N PHE A 48 -12.12 -1.93 1.44
CA PHE A 48 -11.61 -3.30 1.35
C PHE A 48 -12.52 -4.28 2.07
N THR A 49 -12.56 -5.52 1.56
CA THR A 49 -13.05 -6.66 2.32
C THR A 49 -12.12 -6.94 3.51
N ASP A 50 -12.61 -7.66 4.53
CA ASP A 50 -11.80 -7.98 5.71
C ASP A 50 -10.53 -8.78 5.36
N GLU A 51 -10.63 -9.67 4.37
CA GLU A 51 -9.49 -10.43 3.87
C GLU A 51 -8.44 -9.50 3.23
N GLN A 52 -8.88 -8.57 2.39
CA GLN A 52 -8.00 -7.58 1.77
C GLN A 52 -7.35 -6.67 2.82
N ARG A 53 -8.09 -6.22 3.84
CA ARG A 53 -7.53 -5.41 4.95
C ARG A 53 -6.43 -6.17 5.70
N ARG A 54 -6.68 -7.43 6.07
CA ARG A 54 -5.69 -8.27 6.76
C ARG A 54 -4.43 -8.47 5.92
N HIS A 55 -4.59 -8.70 4.62
CA HIS A 55 -3.46 -8.85 3.71
C HIS A 55 -2.62 -7.56 3.63
N VAL A 56 -3.27 -6.41 3.41
CA VAL A 56 -2.60 -5.10 3.34
C VAL A 56 -1.89 -4.78 4.66
N GLN A 57 -2.53 -4.97 5.81
CA GLN A 57 -1.90 -4.74 7.10
C GLN A 57 -0.67 -5.63 7.31
N GLY A 58 -0.75 -6.92 6.94
CA GLY A 58 0.42 -7.81 7.02
C GLY A 58 1.61 -7.32 6.18
N LEU A 59 1.36 -6.74 5.01
CA LEU A 59 2.40 -6.15 4.17
C LEU A 59 3.00 -4.86 4.79
N LEU A 60 2.16 -3.98 5.32
CA LEU A 60 2.60 -2.75 5.98
C LEU A 60 3.40 -3.03 7.25
N ASP A 61 2.94 -3.97 8.08
CA ASP A 61 3.65 -4.35 9.30
C ASP A 61 4.99 -5.02 8.97
N ALA A 62 5.08 -5.79 7.89
CA ALA A 62 6.35 -6.37 7.43
C ALA A 62 7.32 -5.29 6.95
N TRP A 63 6.80 -4.29 6.23
CA TRP A 63 7.57 -3.13 5.77
C TRP A 63 8.13 -2.32 6.96
N GLU A 64 7.31 -2.00 7.96
CA GLU A 64 7.76 -1.30 9.18
C GLU A 64 8.82 -2.07 9.97
N ARG A 65 8.75 -3.40 9.95
CA ARG A 65 9.74 -4.28 10.59
C ARG A 65 11.05 -4.41 9.80
N GLY A 66 11.14 -3.84 8.60
CA GLY A 66 12.35 -3.82 7.78
C GLY A 66 12.77 -5.18 7.19
N VAL A 67 11.93 -6.21 7.30
CA VAL A 67 12.22 -7.58 6.84
C VAL A 67 12.21 -7.67 5.32
#